data_AF-F0NIW1-F1
#
_entry.id   AF-F0NIW1-F1
#
_cell.length_a   1.000
_cell.length_b   1.000
_cell.length_c   1.000
_cell.angle_alpha   90.00
_cell.angle_beta   90.00
_cell.angle_gamma   90.00
#
_symmetry.space_group_name_H-M   'P 1'
#
loop_
_entity.id
_entity.type
_entity.pdbx_description
1 polymer ?
#
loop_
_entity_poly.entity_id
_entity_poly.type
_entity_poly.pdbx_seq_one_letter_code
_entity_poly.pdbx_strand_id
1 'polypeptide(L)'
;MSVKFEESSRLLETIKSMLASATSSILIVTYSIDQEAASEILTRAASGVNTVLVTADKDWARWLKNQSEAYKKDEEKRLYRELRRNESIYVQIIYFTSIISIAIAIIDIILYFIMGSLIYYDVPLSLIAIGFLIYYGIRKRREALSQISILRESVQNFVQEVSQIRDKIKEKLKIIEIDSQVSFSIVSCDDKTILFSAPLKFSMDKPSVHVVMEISKQLADQLVNLILKIS
;
A
#
# COMPACT_ATOMS: atom_id res chain seq x y z
N MET A 1 23.63 -28.94 -20.08
CA MET A 1 22.46 -28.12 -20.44
C MET A 1 21.46 -29.00 -21.15
N SER A 2 20.22 -29.06 -20.66
CA SER A 2 19.13 -29.75 -21.35
C SER A 2 18.14 -28.70 -21.86
N VAL A 3 17.88 -28.70 -23.16
CA VAL A 3 16.82 -27.89 -23.77
C VAL A 3 15.52 -28.67 -23.68
N LYS A 4 14.48 -28.03 -23.15
CA LYS A 4 13.13 -28.59 -23.02
C LYS A 4 12.14 -27.68 -23.75
N PHE A 5 11.05 -28.26 -24.21
CA PHE A 5 9.90 -27.52 -24.74
C PHE A 5 8.79 -27.63 -23.72
N GLU A 6 8.32 -26.50 -23.20
CA GLU A 6 7.26 -26.47 -22.20
C GLU A 6 6.08 -25.65 -22.71
N GLU A 7 4.88 -26.12 -22.38
CA GLU A 7 3.66 -25.32 -22.53
C GLU A 7 3.72 -24.09 -21.62
N SER A 8 3.12 -23.00 -22.07
CA SER A 8 3.11 -21.71 -21.37
C SER A 8 2.61 -21.84 -19.93
N SER A 9 1.54 -22.61 -19.67
CA SER A 9 1.01 -22.86 -18.33
C SER A 9 2.05 -23.44 -17.38
N ARG A 10 2.76 -24.49 -17.81
CA ARG A 10 3.78 -25.19 -17.01
C ARG A 10 5.02 -24.33 -16.78
N LEU A 11 5.45 -23.57 -17.79
CA LEU A 11 6.54 -22.61 -17.66
C LEU A 11 6.19 -21.53 -16.62
N LEU A 12 4.96 -21.02 -16.67
CA LEU A 12 4.48 -20.01 -15.73
C LEU A 12 4.39 -20.54 -14.30
N GLU A 13 3.87 -21.75 -14.10
CA GLU A 13 3.87 -22.39 -12.77
C GLU A 13 5.29 -22.56 -12.23
N THR A 14 6.23 -22.96 -13.09
CA THR A 14 7.64 -23.10 -12.72
C THR A 14 8.24 -21.75 -12.31
N ILE A 15 8.02 -20.69 -13.09
CA ILE A 15 8.49 -19.34 -12.77
C ILE A 15 7.87 -18.83 -11.47
N LYS A 16 6.54 -18.97 -11.30
CA LYS A 16 5.85 -18.57 -10.07
C LYS A 16 6.41 -19.32 -8.86
N SER A 17 6.67 -20.63 -8.99
CA SER A 17 7.30 -21.44 -7.94
C SER A 17 8.73 -20.98 -7.63
N MET A 18 9.53 -20.65 -8.65
CA MET A 18 10.89 -20.13 -8.48
C MET A 18 10.91 -18.79 -7.75
N LEU A 19 10.08 -17.83 -8.17
CA LEU A 19 9.95 -16.55 -7.47
C LEU A 19 9.42 -16.76 -6.05
N ALA A 20 8.47 -17.69 -5.88
CA ALA A 20 7.88 -17.98 -4.58
C ALA A 20 8.86 -18.54 -3.55
N SER A 21 9.81 -19.36 -4.02
CA SER A 21 10.83 -20.01 -3.20
C SER A 21 12.11 -19.21 -3.05
N ALA A 22 12.28 -18.10 -3.79
CA ALA A 22 13.48 -17.29 -3.73
C ALA A 22 13.65 -16.62 -2.35
N THR A 23 14.83 -16.80 -1.76
CA THR A 23 15.16 -16.32 -0.40
C THR A 23 16.24 -15.24 -0.38
N SER A 24 17.20 -15.27 -1.30
CA SER A 24 18.38 -14.41 -1.24
C SER A 24 18.50 -13.44 -2.40
N SER A 25 18.29 -13.93 -3.62
CA SER A 25 18.50 -13.15 -4.84
C SER A 25 17.59 -13.58 -5.99
N ILE A 26 17.09 -12.59 -6.71
CA ILE A 26 16.32 -12.75 -7.94
C ILE A 26 16.99 -11.87 -9.01
N LEU A 27 17.29 -12.44 -10.16
CA LEU A 27 17.71 -11.71 -11.36
C LEU A 27 16.73 -12.04 -12.48
N ILE A 28 16.12 -11.01 -13.05
CA ILE A 28 15.18 -11.13 -14.14
C ILE A 28 15.69 -10.30 -15.31
N VAL A 29 15.78 -10.92 -16.47
CA VAL A 29 15.98 -10.23 -17.75
C VAL A 29 14.74 -10.51 -18.58
N THR A 30 14.08 -9.49 -19.10
CA THR A 30 12.91 -9.69 -19.97
C THR A 30 12.66 -8.46 -20.82
N TYR A 31 11.92 -8.59 -21.92
CA TYR A 31 11.60 -7.47 -22.80
C TYR A 31 10.20 -6.88 -22.56
N SER A 32 9.33 -7.60 -21.85
CA SER A 32 7.99 -7.12 -21.51
C SER A 32 7.48 -7.80 -20.25
N ILE A 33 6.75 -7.05 -19.44
CA ILE A 33 6.24 -7.45 -18.13
C ILE A 33 4.72 -7.17 -18.09
N ASP A 34 3.98 -7.93 -17.29
CA ASP A 34 2.59 -7.60 -16.96
C ASP A 34 2.42 -7.21 -15.48
N GLN A 35 1.23 -6.73 -15.13
CA GLN A 35 0.97 -6.24 -13.78
C GLN A 35 1.18 -7.32 -12.71
N GLU A 36 0.80 -8.57 -12.99
CA GLU A 36 0.92 -9.66 -12.03
C GLU A 36 2.39 -10.01 -11.76
N ALA A 37 3.22 -10.10 -12.81
CA ALA A 37 4.66 -10.30 -12.66
C ALA A 37 5.34 -9.11 -11.95
N ALA A 38 4.98 -7.87 -12.30
CA ALA A 38 5.51 -6.68 -11.64
C ALA A 38 5.15 -6.66 -10.14
N SER A 39 3.92 -7.05 -9.79
CA SER A 39 3.47 -7.13 -8.40
C SER A 39 4.21 -8.21 -7.61
N GLU A 40 4.48 -9.38 -8.21
CA GLU A 40 5.26 -10.44 -7.56
C GLU A 40 6.71 -10.00 -7.32
N ILE A 41 7.36 -9.37 -8.31
CA ILE A 41 8.70 -8.79 -8.19
C ILE A 41 8.76 -7.79 -7.03
N LEU A 42 7.80 -6.88 -6.96
CA LEU A 42 7.70 -5.89 -5.89
C LEU A 42 7.53 -6.56 -4.52
N THR A 43 6.69 -7.59 -4.44
CA THR A 43 6.43 -8.33 -3.20
C THR A 43 7.69 -9.02 -2.68
N ARG A 44 8.51 -9.59 -3.58
CA ARG A 44 9.80 -10.20 -3.23
C ARG A 44 10.83 -9.18 -2.76
N ALA A 45 10.91 -8.03 -3.42
CA ALA A 45 11.78 -6.97 -2.95
C ALA A 45 11.33 -6.43 -1.58
N ALA A 46 10.03 -6.25 -1.38
CA ALA A 46 9.44 -5.82 -0.11
C ALA A 46 9.68 -6.81 1.03
N SER A 47 9.75 -8.12 0.75
CA SER A 47 10.10 -9.14 1.75
C SER A 47 11.59 -9.17 2.08
N GLY A 48 12.43 -8.45 1.34
CA GLY A 48 13.87 -8.31 1.60
C GLY A 48 14.79 -9.05 0.61
N VAL A 49 14.24 -9.67 -0.42
CA VAL A 49 15.01 -10.42 -1.42
C VAL A 49 15.68 -9.46 -2.41
N ASN A 50 17.01 -9.59 -2.59
CA ASN A 50 17.73 -8.73 -3.52
C ASN A 50 17.29 -9.03 -4.96
N THR A 51 16.57 -8.10 -5.58
CA THR A 51 15.88 -8.31 -6.85
C THR A 51 16.42 -7.33 -7.89
N VAL A 52 17.05 -7.87 -8.94
CA VAL A 52 17.55 -7.11 -10.08
C VAL A 52 16.67 -7.40 -11.28
N LEU A 53 16.04 -6.35 -11.82
CA LEU A 53 15.26 -6.43 -13.05
C LEU A 53 16.00 -5.67 -14.15
N VAL A 54 16.28 -6.36 -15.25
CA VAL A 54 16.80 -5.79 -16.49
C VAL A 54 15.70 -5.89 -17.53
N THR A 55 15.16 -4.75 -17.99
CA THR A 55 14.02 -4.77 -18.91
C THR A 55 14.02 -3.66 -19.95
N ALA A 56 13.53 -4.00 -21.14
CA ALA A 56 13.23 -3.03 -22.20
C ALA A 56 11.85 -2.35 -22.02
N ASP A 57 11.04 -2.85 -21.09
CA ASP A 57 9.70 -2.33 -20.79
C ASP A 57 9.78 -1.09 -19.89
N LYS A 58 9.83 0.09 -20.51
CA LYS A 58 10.02 1.36 -19.80
C LYS A 58 8.86 1.72 -18.87
N ASP A 59 7.64 1.33 -19.22
CA ASP A 59 6.46 1.68 -18.44
C ASP A 59 6.45 0.93 -17.11
N TRP A 60 6.64 -0.39 -17.14
CA TRP A 60 6.73 -1.18 -15.92
C TRP A 60 8.02 -0.94 -15.14
N ALA A 61 9.15 -0.68 -15.82
CA ALA A 61 10.39 -0.29 -15.15
C ALA A 61 10.21 0.99 -14.33
N ARG A 62 9.61 2.03 -14.91
CA ARG A 62 9.34 3.30 -14.22
C ARG A 62 8.31 3.13 -13.12
N TRP A 63 7.25 2.36 -13.36
CA TRP A 63 6.26 2.05 -12.33
C TRP A 63 6.90 1.38 -11.11
N LEU A 64 7.74 0.36 -11.32
CA LEU A 64 8.46 -0.33 -10.25
C LEU A 64 9.47 0.59 -9.53
N LYS A 65 10.20 1.44 -10.27
CA LYS A 65 11.12 2.43 -9.68
C LYS A 65 10.39 3.39 -8.74
N ASN A 66 9.19 3.81 -9.12
CA ASN A 66 8.40 4.73 -8.30
C ASN A 66 7.81 4.07 -7.04
N GLN A 67 7.76 2.73 -6.96
CA GLN A 67 7.19 2.06 -5.79
C GLN A 67 8.00 2.30 -4.51
N SER A 68 9.30 2.58 -4.58
CA SER A 68 10.08 2.92 -3.38
C SER A 68 9.54 4.16 -2.65
N GLU A 69 8.84 5.06 -3.35
CA GLU A 69 8.27 6.28 -2.75
C GLU A 69 6.75 6.25 -2.69
N ALA A 70 6.10 5.60 -3.66
CA ALA A 70 4.65 5.60 -3.82
C ALA A 70 3.94 4.45 -3.10
N TYR A 71 4.66 3.40 -2.67
CA TYR A 71 4.05 2.21 -2.08
C TYR A 71 3.10 2.57 -0.93
N LYS A 72 1.82 2.20 -1.06
CA LYS A 72 0.74 2.46 -0.10
C LYS A 72 0.52 3.92 0.31
N LYS A 73 1.02 4.88 -0.48
CA LYS A 73 0.86 6.32 -0.18
C LYS A 73 -0.61 6.79 -0.23
N ASP A 74 -1.44 6.14 -1.03
CA ASP A 74 -2.87 6.45 -1.09
C ASP A 74 -3.64 5.92 0.12
N GLU A 75 -3.25 4.76 0.66
CA GLU A 75 -3.77 4.21 1.92
C GLU A 75 -3.39 5.13 3.10
N GLU A 76 -2.14 5.57 3.15
CA GLU A 76 -1.66 6.54 4.14
C GLU A 76 -2.49 7.84 4.12
N LYS A 77 -2.69 8.43 2.93
CA LYS A 77 -3.55 9.62 2.74
C LYS A 77 -5.00 9.37 3.14
N ARG A 78 -5.52 8.15 2.96
CA ARG A 78 -6.88 7.80 3.36
C ARG A 78 -7.00 7.75 4.87
N LEU A 79 -6.08 7.10 5.57
CA LEU A 79 -6.09 7.03 7.03
C LEU A 79 -5.94 8.41 7.68
N TYR A 80 -5.08 9.28 7.14
CA TYR A 80 -4.99 10.67 7.62
C TYR A 80 -6.28 11.47 7.41
N ARG A 81 -7.02 11.23 6.32
CA ARG A 81 -8.33 11.85 6.09
C ARG A 81 -9.36 11.36 7.10
N GLU A 82 -9.36 10.06 7.41
CA GLU A 82 -10.23 9.46 8.44
C GLU A 82 -9.92 10.04 9.83
N LEU A 83 -8.64 10.18 10.18
CA LEU A 83 -8.21 10.80 11.43
C LEU A 83 -8.70 12.25 11.57
N ARG A 84 -8.47 13.08 10.55
CA ARG A 84 -8.95 14.48 10.53
C ARG A 84 -10.47 14.58 10.64
N ARG A 85 -11.20 13.67 9.99
CA ARG A 85 -12.66 13.63 10.08
C ARG A 85 -13.11 13.34 11.51
N ASN A 86 -12.48 12.38 12.18
CA ASN A 86 -12.81 12.05 13.57
C ASN A 86 -12.45 13.18 14.54
N GLU A 87 -11.30 13.84 14.34
CA GLU A 87 -10.93 15.04 15.10
C GLU A 87 -11.96 16.17 14.89
N SER A 88 -12.43 16.38 13.66
CA SER A 88 -13.50 17.34 13.38
C SER A 88 -14.81 16.98 14.09
N ILE A 89 -15.20 15.71 14.12
CA ILE A 89 -16.42 15.25 14.81
C ILE A 89 -16.29 15.52 16.33
N TYR A 90 -15.12 15.24 16.92
CA TYR A 90 -14.85 15.54 18.32
C TYR A 90 -15.05 17.03 18.64
N VAL A 91 -14.49 17.91 17.81
CA VAL A 91 -14.63 19.37 17.96
C VAL A 91 -16.09 19.81 17.76
N GLN A 92 -16.80 19.24 16.79
CA GLN A 92 -18.22 19.52 16.57
C GLN A 92 -19.08 19.12 17.79
N ILE A 93 -18.83 17.97 18.41
CA ILE A 93 -19.53 17.57 19.64
C ILE A 93 -19.30 18.62 20.74
N ILE A 94 -18.09 19.18 20.85
CA ILE A 94 -17.80 20.25 21.81
C ILE A 94 -18.69 21.46 21.55
N TYR A 95 -18.66 21.97 20.32
CA TYR A 95 -19.42 23.16 19.94
C TYR A 95 -20.92 22.95 20.06
N PHE A 96 -21.47 21.83 19.60
CA PHE A 96 -22.91 21.55 19.69
C PHE A 96 -23.39 21.49 21.14
N THR A 97 -22.67 20.80 22.03
CA THR A 97 -23.05 20.78 23.45
C THR A 97 -23.04 22.20 24.03
N SER A 98 -21.99 22.98 23.76
CA SER A 98 -21.86 24.34 24.30
C SER A 98 -22.90 25.32 23.74
N ILE A 99 -23.14 25.31 22.42
CA ILE A 99 -24.10 26.21 21.77
C ILE A 99 -25.51 25.93 22.26
N ILE A 100 -25.91 24.66 22.36
CA ILE A 100 -27.24 24.28 22.84
C ILE A 100 -27.41 24.70 24.31
N SER A 101 -26.41 24.48 25.16
CA SER A 101 -26.46 24.92 26.57
C SER A 101 -26.60 26.43 26.70
N ILE A 102 -25.86 27.22 25.90
CA ILE A 102 -25.97 28.68 25.89
C ILE A 102 -27.35 29.12 25.38
N ALA A 103 -27.88 28.49 24.34
CA ALA A 103 -29.19 28.80 23.79
C ALA A 103 -30.31 28.58 24.83
N ILE A 104 -30.28 27.46 25.56
CA ILE A 104 -31.22 27.20 26.67
C ILE A 104 -31.12 28.30 27.72
N ALA A 105 -29.91 28.66 28.15
CA ALA A 105 -29.71 29.71 29.14
C ALA A 105 -30.24 31.09 28.68
N ILE A 106 -30.06 31.44 27.40
CA ILE A 106 -30.60 32.69 26.83
C ILE A 106 -32.13 32.65 26.83
N ILE A 107 -32.75 31.52 26.46
CA ILE A 107 -34.21 31.35 26.46
C ILE A 107 -34.76 31.51 27.88
N ASP A 108 -34.10 30.90 28.88
CA ASP A 108 -34.51 31.04 30.29
C ASP A 108 -34.47 32.50 30.75
N ILE A 109 -33.43 33.25 30.38
CA ILE A 109 -33.31 34.69 30.70
C ILE A 109 -34.45 35.48 30.04
N ILE A 110 -34.73 35.25 28.76
CA ILE A 110 -35.80 35.95 28.03
C ILE A 110 -37.17 35.65 28.67
N LEU A 111 -37.44 34.38 28.98
CA LEU A 111 -38.69 33.97 29.63
C LEU A 111 -38.85 34.66 30.98
N TYR A 112 -37.79 34.72 31.80
CA TYR A 112 -37.76 35.45 33.08
C TYR A 112 -38.21 36.90 32.95
N PHE A 113 -37.73 37.62 31.94
CA PHE A 113 -38.13 39.00 31.71
C PHE A 113 -39.58 39.16 31.23
N ILE A 114 -40.15 38.16 30.53
CA ILE A 114 -41.52 38.24 29.97
C ILE A 114 -42.58 37.79 31.00
N MET A 115 -42.34 36.70 31.72
CA MET A 115 -43.34 36.04 32.56
C MET A 115 -43.12 36.22 34.08
N GLY A 116 -42.01 36.84 34.49
CA GLY A 116 -41.77 37.19 35.90
C GLY A 116 -41.72 35.98 36.84
N SER A 117 -42.52 36.00 37.92
CA SER A 117 -42.44 35.02 39.02
C SER A 117 -43.03 33.64 38.73
N LEU A 118 -43.67 33.42 37.58
CA LEU A 118 -44.30 32.13 37.22
C LEU A 118 -43.29 31.03 36.80
N ILE A 119 -42.00 31.34 36.74
CA ILE A 119 -40.95 30.51 36.10
C ILE A 119 -40.15 29.68 37.12
N TYR A 120 -40.60 29.64 38.37
CA TYR A 120 -39.91 28.90 39.45
C TYR A 120 -39.73 27.40 39.14
N TYR A 121 -40.57 26.82 38.28
CA TYR A 121 -40.50 25.41 37.88
C TYR A 121 -39.71 25.17 36.59
N ASP A 122 -39.60 26.15 35.69
CA ASP A 122 -38.89 25.99 34.42
C ASP A 122 -37.37 26.07 34.61
N VAL A 123 -36.87 26.98 35.47
CA VAL A 123 -35.42 27.13 35.70
C VAL A 123 -34.75 25.84 36.20
N PRO A 124 -35.31 25.10 37.19
CA PRO A 124 -34.77 23.80 37.59
C PRO A 124 -34.80 22.76 36.46
N LEU A 125 -35.83 22.79 35.61
CA LEU A 125 -35.97 21.84 34.49
C LEU A 125 -34.91 22.10 33.41
N SER A 126 -34.64 23.37 33.09
CA SER A 126 -33.59 23.79 32.17
C SER A 126 -32.20 23.43 32.68
N LEU A 127 -31.94 23.59 33.98
CA LEU A 127 -30.70 23.16 34.62
C LEU A 127 -30.49 21.64 34.51
N ILE A 128 -31.54 20.84 34.71
CA ILE A 128 -31.50 19.38 34.52
C ILE A 128 -31.21 19.04 33.06
N ALA A 129 -31.86 19.71 32.11
CA ALA A 129 -31.65 19.49 30.67
C ALA A 129 -30.20 19.82 30.25
N ILE A 130 -29.66 20.94 30.72
CA ILE A 130 -28.26 21.33 30.51
C ILE A 130 -27.32 20.28 31.13
N GLY A 131 -27.59 19.84 32.36
CA GLY A 131 -26.80 18.81 33.03
C GLY A 131 -26.77 17.50 32.24
N PHE A 132 -27.91 17.06 31.70
CA PHE A 132 -28.00 15.85 30.89
C PHE A 132 -27.25 15.98 29.55
N LEU A 133 -27.38 17.13 28.88
CA LEU A 133 -26.64 17.44 27.65
C LEU A 133 -25.13 17.44 27.87
N ILE A 134 -24.66 18.05 28.96
CA ILE A 134 -23.25 18.06 29.33
C ILE A 134 -22.77 16.64 29.63
N TYR A 135 -23.53 15.87 30.41
CA TYR A 135 -23.19 14.48 30.71
C TYR A 135 -23.05 13.63 29.44
N TYR A 136 -24.04 13.70 28.54
CA TYR A 136 -24.00 12.99 27.26
C TYR A 136 -22.84 13.46 26.37
N GLY A 137 -22.60 14.78 26.33
CA GLY A 137 -21.48 15.38 25.62
C GLY A 137 -20.13 14.88 26.13
N ILE A 138 -19.93 14.82 27.46
CA ILE A 138 -18.70 14.29 28.07
C ILE A 138 -18.52 12.81 27.71
N ARG A 139 -19.56 12.00 27.79
CA ARG A 139 -19.50 10.58 27.43
C ARG A 139 -19.11 10.39 25.97
N LYS A 140 -19.76 11.10 25.05
CA LYS A 140 -19.44 11.06 23.61
C LYS A 140 -18.04 11.58 23.29
N ARG A 141 -17.57 12.62 23.98
CA ARG A 141 -16.19 13.12 23.86
C ARG A 141 -15.17 12.08 24.27
N ARG A 142 -15.40 11.34 25.37
CA ARG A 142 -14.51 10.25 25.79
C ARG A 142 -14.45 9.12 24.77
N GLU A 143 -15.60 8.72 24.23
CA GLU A 143 -15.68 7.71 23.16
C GLU A 143 -14.91 8.17 21.91
N ALA A 144 -15.15 9.39 21.44
CA ALA A 144 -14.48 9.95 20.27
C ALA A 144 -12.97 10.12 20.49
N LEU A 145 -12.54 10.56 21.67
CA LEU A 145 -11.12 10.72 22.01
C LEU A 145 -10.39 9.37 22.03
N SER A 146 -11.03 8.32 22.56
CA SER A 146 -10.51 6.96 22.51
C SER A 146 -10.36 6.45 21.07
N GLN A 147 -11.37 6.68 20.23
CA GLN A 147 -11.29 6.30 18.81
C GLN A 147 -10.19 7.06 18.06
N ILE A 148 -10.03 8.36 18.34
CA ILE A 148 -8.95 9.17 17.76
C ILE A 148 -7.59 8.66 18.22
N SER A 149 -7.41 8.31 19.50
CA SER A 149 -6.13 7.79 19.99
C SER A 149 -5.77 6.46 19.34
N ILE A 150 -6.72 5.52 19.26
CA ILE A 150 -6.50 4.22 18.60
C ILE A 150 -6.18 4.42 17.12
N LEU A 151 -6.92 5.28 16.42
CA LEU A 151 -6.69 5.54 15.00
C LEU A 151 -5.35 6.24 14.77
N ARG A 152 -4.96 7.16 15.65
CA ARG A 152 -3.66 7.84 15.57
C ARG A 152 -2.51 6.86 15.75
N GLU A 153 -2.60 5.96 16.72
CA GLU A 153 -1.61 4.91 16.94
C GLU A 153 -1.55 3.96 15.73
N SER A 154 -2.71 3.53 15.21
CA SER A 154 -2.79 2.72 13.99
C SER A 154 -2.15 3.41 12.79
N VAL A 155 -2.39 4.71 12.58
CA VAL A 155 -1.74 5.51 11.54
C VAL A 155 -0.23 5.55 11.72
N GLN A 156 0.26 5.79 12.94
CA GLN A 156 1.69 5.84 13.22
C GLN A 156 2.37 4.50 12.95
N ASN A 157 1.78 3.40 13.44
CA ASN A 157 2.28 2.05 13.21
C ASN A 157 2.29 1.73 11.71
N PHE A 158 1.20 2.02 11.00
CA PHE A 158 1.11 1.82 9.56
C PHE A 158 2.16 2.62 8.79
N VAL A 159 2.35 3.90 9.10
CA VAL A 159 3.37 4.74 8.45
C VAL A 159 4.77 4.20 8.71
N GLN A 160 5.06 3.74 9.93
CA GLN A 160 6.35 3.16 10.28
C GLN A 160 6.59 1.84 9.52
N GLU A 161 5.62 0.93 9.51
CA GLU A 161 5.69 -0.34 8.77
C GLU A 161 5.87 -0.10 7.27
N VAL A 162 5.07 0.79 6.68
CA VAL A 162 5.16 1.11 5.26
C VAL A 162 6.48 1.81 4.93
N SER A 163 7.00 2.67 5.80
CA SER A 163 8.32 3.28 5.62
C SER A 163 9.41 2.22 5.58
N GLN A 164 9.38 1.24 6.50
CA GLN A 164 10.34 0.13 6.50
C GLN A 164 10.24 -0.69 5.20
N ILE A 165 9.04 -0.92 4.69
CA ILE A 165 8.83 -1.62 3.42
C ILE A 165 9.37 -0.78 2.24
N ARG A 166 9.11 0.53 2.21
CA ARG A 166 9.63 1.45 1.19
C ARG A 166 11.15 1.46 1.18
N ASP A 167 11.78 1.47 2.35
CA ASP A 167 13.24 1.40 2.49
C ASP A 167 13.78 0.05 1.98
N LYS A 168 13.12 -1.07 2.33
CA LYS A 168 13.46 -2.39 1.78
C LYS A 168 13.34 -2.42 0.26
N ILE A 169 12.26 -1.90 -0.31
CA ILE A 169 12.09 -1.81 -1.77
C ILE A 169 13.23 -1.00 -2.38
N LYS A 170 13.55 0.17 -1.80
CA LYS A 170 14.62 1.06 -2.29
C LYS A 170 15.99 0.39 -2.27
N GLU A 171 16.30 -0.38 -1.24
CA GLU A 171 17.58 -1.08 -1.10
C GLU A 171 17.66 -2.34 -1.97
N LYS A 172 16.56 -3.10 -2.05
CA LYS A 172 16.55 -4.46 -2.60
C LYS A 172 16.08 -4.52 -4.06
N LEU A 173 15.33 -3.55 -4.55
CA LEU A 173 14.84 -3.52 -5.93
C LEU A 173 15.75 -2.65 -6.80
N LYS A 174 16.54 -3.28 -7.68
CA LYS A 174 17.36 -2.58 -8.67
C LYS A 174 16.76 -2.78 -10.06
N ILE A 175 16.47 -1.69 -10.75
CA ILE A 175 15.86 -1.72 -12.08
C ILE A 175 16.81 -1.08 -13.08
N ILE A 176 17.19 -1.86 -14.08
CA ILE A 176 18.06 -1.46 -15.18
C ILE A 176 17.21 -1.44 -16.44
N GLU A 177 17.04 -0.24 -17.01
CA GLU A 177 16.37 -0.06 -18.30
C GLU A 177 17.38 -0.33 -19.41
N ILE A 178 16.99 -1.12 -20.41
CA ILE A 178 17.78 -1.37 -21.62
C ILE A 178 17.03 -0.86 -22.84
N ASP A 179 17.76 -0.28 -23.79
CA ASP A 179 17.16 0.24 -25.03
C ASP A 179 17.07 -0.82 -26.13
N SER A 180 17.90 -1.87 -26.04
CA SER A 180 17.89 -3.01 -26.97
C SER A 180 16.80 -4.03 -26.61
N GLN A 181 15.94 -4.39 -27.56
CA GLN A 181 14.99 -5.50 -27.38
C GLN A 181 15.72 -6.84 -27.34
N VAL A 182 15.67 -7.51 -26.19
CA VAL A 182 16.15 -8.88 -26.01
C VAL A 182 15.00 -9.83 -26.34
N SER A 183 15.18 -10.78 -27.26
CA SER A 183 14.09 -11.69 -27.69
C SER A 183 13.86 -12.89 -26.75
N PHE A 184 14.41 -12.86 -25.55
CA PHE A 184 14.34 -13.93 -24.57
C PHE A 184 14.20 -13.34 -23.16
N SER A 185 13.88 -14.19 -22.20
CA SER A 185 13.89 -13.84 -20.79
C SER A 185 14.76 -14.81 -20.00
N ILE A 186 15.38 -14.29 -18.94
CA ILE A 186 16.14 -15.06 -17.96
C ILE A 186 15.47 -14.83 -16.60
N VAL A 187 15.25 -15.90 -15.86
CA VAL A 187 14.88 -15.82 -14.44
C VAL A 187 15.88 -16.67 -13.66
N SER A 188 16.66 -16.01 -12.81
CA SER A 188 17.54 -16.63 -11.83
C SER A 188 16.97 -16.39 -10.44
N CYS A 189 16.72 -17.45 -9.68
CA CYS A 189 16.30 -17.40 -8.28
C CYS A 189 17.27 -18.26 -7.48
N ASP A 190 18.06 -17.62 -6.62
CA ASP A 190 19.11 -18.26 -5.82
C ASP A 190 20.10 -19.07 -6.70
N ASP A 191 19.94 -20.40 -6.75
CA ASP A 191 20.78 -21.34 -7.52
C ASP A 191 20.12 -21.85 -8.81
N LYS A 192 18.82 -21.61 -8.99
CA LYS A 192 18.08 -22.08 -10.17
C LYS A 192 17.97 -20.96 -11.19
N THR A 193 18.43 -21.24 -12.42
CA THR A 193 18.35 -20.27 -13.50
C THR A 193 17.76 -20.90 -14.74
N ILE A 194 16.74 -20.24 -15.30
CA ILE A 194 16.09 -20.66 -16.53
C ILE A 194 16.17 -19.54 -17.56
N LEU A 195 16.48 -19.92 -18.80
CA LEU A 195 16.41 -19.10 -20.00
C LEU A 195 15.21 -19.58 -20.82
N PHE A 196 14.36 -18.65 -21.26
CA PHE A 196 13.19 -19.01 -22.05
C PHE A 196 12.85 -17.98 -23.14
N SER A 197 12.20 -18.44 -24.20
CA SER A 197 11.91 -17.65 -25.41
C SER A 197 10.60 -16.84 -25.35
N ALA A 198 10.17 -16.43 -24.15
CA ALA A 198 8.89 -15.74 -23.92
C ALA A 198 9.11 -14.48 -23.07
N PRO A 199 8.17 -13.50 -23.08
CA PRO A 199 8.20 -12.40 -22.12
C PRO A 199 7.75 -12.90 -20.73
N LEU A 200 8.06 -12.14 -19.68
CA LEU A 200 7.58 -12.46 -18.34
C LEU A 200 6.16 -11.92 -18.14
N LYS A 201 5.16 -12.64 -18.65
CA LYS A 201 3.73 -12.31 -18.50
C LYS A 201 2.98 -13.49 -17.92
N PHE A 202 2.34 -13.31 -16.78
CA PHE A 202 1.54 -14.35 -16.12
C PHE A 202 0.12 -14.45 -16.66
N SER A 203 -0.36 -13.38 -17.29
CA SER A 203 -1.56 -13.37 -18.13
C SER A 203 -1.21 -13.71 -19.58
N MET A 204 -1.31 -14.99 -19.95
CA MET A 204 -1.19 -15.42 -21.36
C MET A 204 -2.56 -15.78 -21.94
N ASP A 205 -2.97 -15.05 -22.96
CA ASP A 205 -4.29 -15.22 -23.61
C ASP A 205 -4.40 -16.48 -24.47
N LYS A 206 -3.27 -17.09 -24.87
CA LYS A 206 -3.24 -18.28 -25.72
C LYS A 206 -2.18 -19.28 -25.26
N PRO A 207 -2.49 -20.59 -25.29
CA PRO A 207 -1.49 -21.62 -25.03
C PRO A 207 -0.44 -21.61 -26.15
N SER A 208 0.83 -21.59 -25.76
CA SER A 208 1.98 -21.62 -26.67
C SER A 208 3.10 -22.46 -26.09
N VAL A 209 3.96 -22.99 -26.96
CA VAL A 209 5.12 -23.78 -26.56
C VAL A 209 6.35 -22.88 -26.59
N HIS A 210 7.13 -22.92 -25.51
CA HIS A 210 8.34 -22.12 -25.37
C HIS A 210 9.55 -23.01 -25.17
N VAL A 211 10.68 -22.56 -25.70
CA VAL A 211 11.97 -23.20 -25.45
C VAL A 211 12.40 -22.77 -24.06
N VAL A 212 12.73 -23.73 -23.20
CA VAL A 212 13.21 -23.53 -21.84
C VAL A 212 14.54 -24.25 -21.70
N MET A 213 15.52 -23.56 -21.13
CA MET A 213 16.85 -24.11 -20.89
C MET A 213 17.30 -23.76 -19.48
N GLU A 214 17.63 -24.78 -18.71
CA GLU A 214 18.33 -24.59 -17.43
C GLU A 214 19.79 -24.22 -17.71
N ILE A 215 20.20 -23.07 -17.17
CA ILE A 215 21.55 -22.51 -17.35
C ILE A 215 22.22 -22.31 -15.99
N SER A 216 23.55 -22.21 -15.99
CA SER A 216 24.29 -21.81 -14.79
C SER A 216 24.16 -20.31 -14.55
N LYS A 217 24.13 -19.88 -13.28
CA LYS A 217 24.12 -18.46 -12.88
C LYS A 217 25.25 -17.64 -13.51
N GLN A 218 26.46 -18.19 -13.58
CA GLN A 218 27.62 -17.54 -14.23
C GLN A 218 27.35 -17.17 -15.70
N LEU A 219 26.65 -18.06 -16.44
CA LEU A 219 26.30 -17.81 -17.83
C LEU A 219 25.21 -16.75 -17.95
N ALA A 220 24.23 -16.73 -17.03
CA ALA A 220 23.26 -15.64 -16.97
C ALA A 220 23.92 -14.29 -16.70
N ASP A 221 24.84 -14.21 -15.75
CA ASP A 221 25.59 -12.98 -15.45
C ASP A 221 26.42 -12.50 -16.65
N GLN A 222 27.04 -13.43 -17.39
CA GLN A 222 27.74 -13.11 -18.64
C GLN A 222 26.79 -12.56 -19.71
N LEU A 223 25.62 -13.17 -19.89
CA LEU A 223 24.61 -12.69 -20.84
C LEU A 223 24.09 -11.30 -20.44
N VAL A 224 23.84 -11.06 -19.16
CA VAL A 224 23.41 -9.75 -18.66
C VAL A 224 24.48 -8.70 -18.93
N ASN A 225 25.74 -8.99 -18.63
CA ASN A 225 26.84 -8.06 -18.90
C ASN A 225 27.00 -7.77 -20.40
N LEU A 226 26.72 -8.75 -21.27
CA LEU A 226 26.75 -8.55 -22.71
C LEU A 226 25.61 -7.64 -23.17
N ILE A 227 24.38 -7.87 -22.67
CA ILE A 227 23.22 -7.02 -22.96
C ILE A 227 23.49 -5.57 -22.52
N LEU A 228 24.02 -5.39 -21.31
CA LEU A 228 24.34 -4.06 -20.76
C LEU A 228 25.45 -3.33 -21.52
N LYS A 229 26.33 -4.03 -22.25
CA LYS A 229 27.36 -3.40 -23.09
C LYS A 229 26.85 -2.96 -24.45
N ILE A 230 25.77 -3.58 -24.93
CA ILE A 230 25.20 -3.34 -26.25
C ILE A 230 24.07 -2.30 -26.19
N SER A 231 23.42 -2.16 -25.02
CA SER A 231 22.52 -1.06 -24.70
C SER A 231 23.27 0.24 -24.40
#